data_AF-A0A7Y4S521-F1
#
_entry.id   AF-A0A7Y4S521-F1
#
_cell.length_a   1.000
_cell.length_b   1.000
_cell.length_c   1.000
_cell.angle_alpha   90.00
_cell.angle_beta   90.00
_cell.angle_gamma   90.00
#
_symmetry.space_group_name_H-M   'P 1'
#
loop_
_entity.id
_entity.type
_entity.pdbx_description
1 polymer ?
#
loop_
_entity_poly.entity_id
_entity_poly.type
_entity_poly.pdbx_seq_one_letter_code
_entity_poly.pdbx_strand_id
1 'polypeptide(L)' 'MQELYRRLSAKNKRQYAAIEALKLSYGGISYIAKLFGCSRDTVRAGIKELGQEDERPGPRNRKAGGGRKSALTRHE' A
#
# COMPACT_ATOMS: atom_id res chain seq x y z
N MET A 1 2.93 5.41 16.64
CA MET A 1 2.08 4.66 15.68
C MET A 1 1.31 5.59 14.74
N GLN A 2 0.36 6.38 15.25
CA GLN A 2 -0.52 7.19 14.38
C GLN A 2 0.20 8.29 13.58
N GLU A 3 1.15 9.01 14.19
CA GLU A 3 1.86 10.10 13.51
C GLU A 3 2.68 9.60 12.31
N LEU A 4 3.41 8.50 12.50
CA LEU A 4 4.13 7.82 11.42
C LEU A 4 3.15 7.38 10.32
N TYR A 5 2.06 6.71 10.72
CA TYR A 5 1.04 6.24 9.79
C TYR A 5 0.53 7.37 8.89
N ARG A 6 0.23 8.55 9.44
CA ARG A 6 -0.29 9.69 8.66
C ARG A 6 0.67 10.17 7.57
N ARG A 7 1.98 10.14 7.83
CA ARG A 7 3.06 10.58 6.92
C ARG A 7 3.41 9.59 5.82
N LEU A 8 2.96 8.34 5.92
CA LEU A 8 3.26 7.29 4.94
C LEU A 8 2.43 7.44 3.64
N SER A 9 3.01 6.97 2.53
CA SER A 9 2.29 6.78 1.26
C SER A 9 1.20 5.70 1.41
N ALA A 10 0.22 5.65 0.49
CA ALA A 10 -0.85 4.66 0.55
C ALA A 10 -0.34 3.21 0.58
N LYS A 11 0.71 2.88 -0.19
CA LYS A 11 1.37 1.56 -0.18
C LYS A 11 1.96 1.26 1.19
N ASN A 12 2.77 2.18 1.71
CA ASN A 12 3.46 1.97 2.99
C ASN A 12 2.48 1.95 4.17
N LYS A 13 1.39 2.74 4.12
CA LYS A 13 0.30 2.68 5.10
C LYS A 13 -0.30 1.29 5.20
N ARG A 14 -0.58 0.66 4.05
CA ARG A 14 -1.19 -0.67 3.98
C ARG A 14 -0.26 -1.74 4.57
N GLN A 15 1.01 -1.73 4.17
CA GLN A 15 2.02 -2.66 4.68
C GLN A 15 2.28 -2.46 6.18
N TYR A 16 2.39 -1.20 6.63
CA TYR A 16 2.58 -0.90 8.04
C TYR A 16 1.40 -1.37 8.88
N ALA A 17 0.15 -1.11 8.45
CA ALA A 17 -1.03 -1.59 9.15
C ALA A 17 -1.09 -3.12 9.23
N ALA A 18 -0.64 -3.82 8.18
CA ALA A 18 -0.55 -5.28 8.19
C ALA A 18 0.50 -5.79 9.18
N ILE A 19 1.70 -5.23 9.18
CA ILE A 19 2.78 -5.59 10.14
C ILE A 19 2.29 -5.41 11.57
N GLU A 20 1.69 -4.26 11.88
CA GLU A 20 1.20 -3.98 13.23
C GLU A 20 0.03 -4.89 13.63
N ALA A 21 -0.83 -5.28 12.69
CA ALA A 21 -1.90 -6.23 12.95
C ALA A 21 -1.38 -7.65 13.21
N LEU A 22 -0.31 -8.08 12.53
CA LEU A 22 0.31 -9.39 12.71
C LEU A 22 1.06 -9.55 14.05
N LYS A 23 1.56 -8.44 14.61
CA LYS A 23 2.16 -8.44 15.95
C LYS A 23 1.13 -8.69 17.06
N LEU A 24 -0.13 -8.38 16.79
CA LEU A 24 -1.24 -8.56 17.71
C LEU A 24 -1.86 -9.94 17.50
N SER A 25 -2.37 -10.54 18.57
CA SER A 25 -3.07 -11.82 18.51
C SER A 25 -4.50 -11.64 17.98
N TYR A 26 -5.45 -12.42 18.49
CA TYR A 26 -6.83 -12.39 18.03
C TYR A 26 -7.43 -10.98 18.08
N GLY A 27 -8.02 -10.54 16.97
CA GLY A 27 -8.63 -9.21 16.85
C GLY A 27 -7.70 -8.07 16.45
N GLY A 28 -6.39 -8.33 16.26
CA GLY A 28 -5.41 -7.32 15.83
C GLY A 28 -5.83 -6.53 14.58
N ILE A 29 -6.40 -7.21 13.58
CA ILE A 29 -6.91 -6.58 12.35
C ILE A 29 -8.01 -5.56 12.66
N SER A 30 -8.98 -5.92 13.48
CA SER A 30 -10.10 -5.04 13.84
C SER A 30 -9.64 -3.85 14.68
N TYR A 31 -8.67 -4.07 15.57
CA TYR A 31 -8.08 -3.02 16.39
C TYR A 31 -7.32 -2.01 15.53
N ILE A 32 -6.40 -2.47 14.68
CA ILE A 32 -5.59 -1.61 13.82
C ILE A 32 -6.45 -0.85 12.80
N ALA A 33 -7.46 -1.50 12.22
CA ALA A 33 -8.41 -0.85 11.32
C ALA A 33 -9.12 0.35 12.00
N LYS A 34 -9.58 0.18 13.24
CA LYS A 34 -10.18 1.27 14.03
C LYS A 34 -9.16 2.35 14.40
N LEU A 35 -7.95 1.94 14.83
CA LEU A 35 -6.90 2.86 15.28
C LEU A 35 -6.42 3.79 14.16
N PHE A 36 -6.31 3.28 12.94
CA PHE A 36 -5.83 4.02 11.77
C PHE A 36 -6.95 4.59 10.89
N GLY A 37 -8.21 4.29 11.20
CA GLY A 37 -9.36 4.75 10.42
C GLY A 37 -9.39 4.17 9.01
N CYS A 38 -8.94 2.92 8.83
CA CYS A 38 -8.91 2.24 7.53
C CYS A 38 -9.83 1.01 7.54
N SER A 39 -10.15 0.48 6.35
CA SER A 39 -10.97 -0.74 6.26
C SER A 39 -10.19 -1.98 6.70
N ARG A 40 -10.90 -2.97 7.26
CA ARG A 40 -10.30 -4.28 7.58
C ARG A 40 -9.70 -4.94 6.33
N ASP A 41 -10.30 -4.72 5.17
CA ASP A 41 -9.79 -5.25 3.91
C ASP A 41 -8.48 -4.61 3.48
N THR A 42 -8.24 -3.33 3.84
CA THR A 42 -6.94 -2.67 3.64
C THR A 42 -5.85 -3.40 4.41
N VAL A 43 -6.11 -3.75 5.67
CA VAL A 43 -5.16 -4.50 6.51
C VAL A 43 -4.91 -5.90 5.94
N ARG A 44 -5.97 -6.62 5.55
CA ARG A 44 -5.87 -7.96 4.93
C ARG A 44 -5.09 -7.94 3.61
N ALA A 45 -5.35 -6.96 2.75
CA ALA A 45 -4.62 -6.77 1.52
C ALA A 45 -3.13 -6.54 1.79
N GLY A 46 -2.80 -5.72 2.81
CA GLY A 46 -1.41 -5.54 3.24
C GLY A 46 -0.76 -6.83 3.74
N ILE A 47 -1.48 -7.67 4.49
CA ILE A 47 -0.97 -8.99 4.94
C ILE A 47 -0.67 -9.87 3.74
N LYS A 48 -1.57 -9.90 2.75
CA LYS A 48 -1.37 -10.64 1.50
C LYS A 48 -0.16 -10.12 0.72
N GLU A 49 0.01 -8.79 0.65
CA GLU A 49 1.15 -8.14 -0.01
C GLU A 49 2.49 -8.43 0.70
N LEU A 50 2.50 -8.61 2.02
CA LEU A 50 3.72 -9.00 2.75
C LEU A 50 4.17 -10.44 2.44
N GLY A 51 3.22 -11.33 2.16
CA GLY A 51 3.51 -12.72 1.78
C GLY A 51 3.87 -12.92 0.32
N GLN A 52 3.76 -11.87 -0.52
CA GLN A 52 4.19 -11.89 -1.91
C GLN A 52 5.56 -11.19 -1.97
N GLU A 53 6.62 -11.97 -2.12
CA GLU A 53 8.02 -11.48 -2.06
C GLU A 53 8.41 -10.60 -3.27
N ASP A 54 7.56 -10.52 -4.29
CA ASP A 54 7.90 -9.91 -5.57
C ASP A 54 7.15 -8.61 -5.83
N GLU A 55 7.84 -7.51 -5.53
CA GLU A 55 8.21 -6.47 -6.48
C GLU A 55 8.62 -5.26 -5.64
N ARG A 56 9.94 -5.06 -5.53
CA ARG A 56 10.49 -3.76 -5.14
C ARG A 56 9.76 -2.73 -5.99
N PRO A 57 8.99 -1.79 -5.41
CA PRO A 57 8.37 -0.77 -6.21
C PRO A 57 9.52 -0.03 -6.88
N GLY A 58 9.57 -0.07 -8.21
CA GLY A 58 10.40 0.88 -8.95
C GLY A 58 10.07 2.30 -8.46
N PRO A 59 10.93 3.29 -8.74
CA PRO A 59 10.84 4.64 -8.17
C PRO A 59 9.50 5.38 -8.41
N ARG A 60 8.61 4.83 -9.24
CA ARG A 60 7.29 5.37 -9.55
C ARG A 60 6.18 4.58 -8.86
N ASN A 61 5.51 5.25 -7.93
CA ASN A 61 4.24 4.81 -7.33
C ASN A 61 3.04 4.86 -8.32
N ARG A 62 3.27 5.29 -9.58
CA ARG A 62 2.28 5.33 -10.66
C ARG A 62 2.85 4.61 -11.90
N LYS A 63 2.04 3.78 -12.56
CA LYS A 63 2.36 3.29 -13.92
C LYS A 63 2.62 4.49 -14.86
N ALA A 64 3.47 4.30 -15.85
CA ALA A 64 3.60 5.28 -16.94
C ALA A 64 2.30 5.30 -17.76
N GLY A 65 1.81 6.50 -18.08
CA GLY A 65 0.67 6.68 -18.99
C GLY A 65 -0.67 7.03 -18.34
N GLY A 66 -1.54 7.60 -19.18
CA GLY A 66 -2.87 8.16 -18.89
C GLY A 66 -3.18 9.39 -19.74
N GLY A 67 -2.13 10.06 -20.25
CA GLY A 67 -2.23 11.18 -21.19
C GLY A 67 -2.41 10.74 -22.65
N ARG A 68 -2.80 11.68 -23.51
CA ARG A 68 -2.93 11.47 -24.96
C ARG A 68 -1.60 11.00 -25.56
N LYS A 69 -1.65 10.04 -26.48
CA LYS A 69 -0.48 9.60 -27.25
C LYS A 69 0.05 10.79 -28.08
N SER A 70 1.37 10.96 -28.14
CA SER A 70 2.01 11.97 -28.99
C SER A 70 1.66 11.70 -30.46
N ALA A 71 1.31 12.75 -31.21
CA ALA A 71 1.05 12.66 -32.66
C ALA A 71 2.34 12.56 -33.50
N LEU A 72 3.51 12.76 -32.88
CA LEU A 72 4.81 12.73 -33.54
C LEU A 72 5.51 11.42 -33.21
N THR A 73 5.14 10.35 -33.92
CA THR A 73 6.01 9.18 -34.04
C THR A 73 7.00 9.50 -35.17
N ARG A 74 8.24 9.86 -34.86
CA ARG A 74 9.30 9.86 -35.87
C ARG A 74 9.61 8.40 -36.21
N HIS A 75 9.30 8.00 -37.43
CA HIS A 75 9.86 6.81 -38.04
C HIS A 75 11.22 7.19 -38.62
N GLU A 76 12.27 6.47 -38.21
CA GLU A 76 13.54 6.34 -38.95
C GLU A 76 13.47 5.11 -39.84
#